data_AF-A0A250XTT0-F1
#
_entry.id   AF-A0A250XTT0-F1
#
_cell.length_a   1.000
_cell.length_b   1.000
_cell.length_c   1.000
_cell.angle_alpha   90.00
_cell.angle_beta   90.00
_cell.angle_gamma   90.00
#
_symmetry.space_group_name_H-M   'P 1'
#
loop_
_entity.id
_entity.type
_entity.pdbx_description
1 polymer ?
#
loop_
_entity_poly.entity_id
_entity_poly.type
_entity_poly.pdbx_seq_one_letter_code
_entity_poly.pdbx_strand_id
1 'polypeptide(L)'
;MCASKVSPFRDGLDPRMQRIGRVASAPKDLMFEMHPMHSSKTFESLCGPEIRELQKRVLFFQNNRDWYEKSGIPYQLGIMLTGECGTGKSSAIRALANVTKRNIVNVNLANVTTMTQLKNLFCKGTIFVDGCMMNFPIHERIFVLDEVDALGLGLSCMRTSADAVPDEVNLGELLTLFDGGIEVPGRIIVLITNRPERLDRALVRPGRIDLHLKLGLASRKTLSDMYEVFFEEPLEAVRMEELPHEILSPAQAVEALIGVASQGLSSPDECVNAAIAAFKDMAYQDKNDETQMATGYSVGYDISSCINTVIPHGFRMLVDTGIVISCMPCGTYCRIAPRSGLALKGIDVVAGVVDPDYRGSIKVLLVNNSDQPFTVNVGDRIAQLILERCETPEVRVVSSGLLQKTERDSNGFGSTGIAAMSNCKV
;
A
#
# COMPACT_ATOMS: atom_id res chain seq x y z
N MET A 1 -14.35 -61.13 17.98
CA MET A 1 -15.14 -59.98 18.45
C MET A 1 -14.39 -58.72 18.07
N CYS A 2 -14.88 -58.01 17.06
CA CYS A 2 -14.33 -56.72 16.62
C CYS A 2 -14.77 -55.63 17.59
N ALA A 3 -13.83 -54.95 18.24
CA ALA A 3 -14.10 -53.72 18.96
C ALA A 3 -13.91 -52.55 18.01
N SER A 4 -15.01 -51.96 17.55
CA SER A 4 -15.02 -50.73 16.77
C SER A 4 -14.63 -49.54 17.66
N LYS A 5 -13.58 -48.82 17.23
CA LYS A 5 -13.20 -47.52 17.77
C LYS A 5 -14.29 -46.51 17.47
N VAL A 6 -14.79 -45.83 18.50
CA VAL A 6 -15.45 -44.53 18.35
C VAL A 6 -14.38 -43.47 18.60
N SER A 7 -14.03 -42.71 17.57
CA SER A 7 -13.25 -41.46 17.69
C SER A 7 -14.16 -40.27 17.37
N PRO A 8 -13.98 -39.11 18.02
CA PRO A 8 -14.88 -37.98 17.88
C PRO A 8 -14.65 -37.26 16.55
N PHE A 9 -15.73 -37.06 15.80
CA PHE A 9 -15.78 -36.15 14.65
C PHE A 9 -15.92 -34.70 15.17
N ARG A 10 -14.87 -33.91 15.01
CA ARG A 10 -14.78 -32.43 15.05
C ARG A 10 -13.48 -32.07 14.34
N ASP A 11 -13.35 -31.14 13.40
CA ASP A 11 -14.22 -30.14 12.81
C ASP A 11 -13.73 -29.91 11.37
N GLY A 12 -14.68 -29.75 10.45
CA GLY A 12 -14.43 -29.48 9.04
C GLY A 12 -15.73 -29.15 8.34
N LEU A 13 -16.49 -28.20 8.91
CA LEU A 13 -17.71 -27.70 8.27
C LEU A 13 -17.36 -27.18 6.87
N ASP A 14 -18.16 -27.58 5.87
CA ASP A 14 -18.08 -27.06 4.50
C ASP A 14 -17.88 -25.53 4.53
N PRO A 15 -16.85 -24.98 3.86
CA PRO A 15 -16.61 -23.53 3.77
C PRO A 15 -17.85 -22.72 3.39
N ARG A 16 -18.79 -23.30 2.63
CA ARG A 16 -20.07 -22.68 2.32
C ARG A 16 -21.01 -22.62 3.53
N MET A 17 -21.11 -23.70 4.31
CA MET A 17 -21.94 -23.73 5.54
C MET A 17 -21.39 -22.78 6.61
N GLN A 18 -20.08 -22.62 6.72
CA GLN A 18 -19.47 -21.63 7.60
C GLN A 18 -19.85 -20.20 7.19
N ARG A 19 -19.84 -19.89 5.88
CA ARG A 19 -20.29 -18.58 5.36
C ARG A 19 -21.77 -18.33 5.61
N ILE A 20 -22.63 -19.31 5.35
CA ILE A 20 -24.07 -19.21 5.64
C ILE A 20 -24.30 -18.94 7.13
N GLY A 21 -23.62 -19.67 8.02
CA GLY A 21 -23.70 -19.46 9.47
C GLY A 21 -23.25 -18.05 9.88
N ARG A 22 -22.15 -17.55 9.30
CA ARG A 22 -21.65 -16.19 9.55
C ARG A 22 -22.65 -15.12 9.10
N VAL A 23 -23.22 -15.25 7.90
CA VAL A 23 -24.21 -14.29 7.37
C VAL A 23 -25.51 -14.33 8.19
N ALA A 24 -26.00 -15.52 8.54
CA ALA A 24 -27.23 -15.67 9.31
C ALA A 24 -27.12 -15.17 10.76
N SER A 25 -25.94 -15.22 11.36
CA SER A 25 -25.69 -14.74 12.73
C SER A 25 -25.25 -13.27 12.79
N ALA A 26 -25.00 -12.62 11.65
CA ALA A 26 -24.55 -11.23 11.62
C ALA A 26 -25.65 -10.27 12.10
N PRO A 27 -25.31 -9.25 12.91
CA PRO A 27 -26.27 -8.23 13.31
C PRO A 27 -26.73 -7.43 12.10
N LYS A 28 -27.99 -6.96 12.11
CA LYS A 28 -28.56 -6.16 11.01
C LYS A 28 -27.93 -4.78 10.89
N ASP A 29 -27.40 -4.25 11.97
CA ASP A 29 -26.80 -2.92 12.04
C ASP A 29 -25.35 -3.03 12.49
N LEU A 30 -24.50 -2.15 11.95
CA LEU A 30 -23.10 -2.03 12.36
C LEU A 30 -23.02 -1.20 13.64
N MET A 31 -22.17 -1.63 14.55
CA MET A 31 -21.87 -0.91 15.78
C MET A 31 -20.63 -0.05 15.59
N PHE A 32 -20.71 1.20 16.01
CA PHE A 32 -19.63 2.17 15.96
C PHE A 32 -19.31 2.66 17.37
N GLU A 33 -18.10 3.18 17.53
CA GLU A 33 -17.69 3.94 18.71
C GLU A 33 -17.62 5.42 18.33
N MET A 34 -18.08 6.30 19.21
CA MET A 34 -18.04 7.74 18.95
C MET A 34 -16.88 8.39 19.69
N HIS A 35 -16.09 9.14 18.93
CA HIS A 35 -15.02 9.95 19.47
C HIS A 35 -15.26 11.43 19.10
N PRO A 36 -15.20 12.35 20.07
CA PRO A 36 -15.24 13.77 19.78
C PRO A 36 -14.11 14.15 18.82
N MET A 37 -14.46 14.78 17.70
CA MET A 37 -13.44 15.28 16.77
C MET A 37 -12.93 16.64 17.25
N HIS A 38 -11.68 16.67 17.69
CA HIS A 38 -10.93 17.91 17.89
C HIS A 38 -9.86 17.99 16.78
N SER A 39 -10.19 18.62 15.65
CA SER A 39 -9.23 18.82 14.57
C SER A 39 -9.16 20.28 14.16
N SER A 40 -7.94 20.83 14.17
CA SER A 40 -7.62 22.16 13.63
C SER A 40 -7.41 22.15 12.11
N LYS A 41 -7.53 21.00 11.43
CA LYS A 41 -7.27 20.89 9.99
C LYS A 41 -8.39 21.54 9.18
N THR A 42 -8.04 22.54 8.38
CA THR A 42 -8.91 23.24 7.43
C THR A 42 -8.34 23.13 6.01
N PHE A 43 -9.13 23.46 4.98
CA PHE A 43 -8.61 23.56 3.61
C PHE A 43 -7.58 24.69 3.45
N GLU A 44 -7.55 25.65 4.36
CA GLU A 44 -6.52 26.71 4.41
C GLU A 44 -5.19 26.14 4.91
N SER A 45 -5.23 25.29 5.94
CA SER A 45 -4.04 24.62 6.50
C SER A 45 -3.42 23.54 5.59
N LEU A 46 -4.11 23.16 4.50
CA LEU A 46 -3.68 22.12 3.58
C LEU A 46 -3.25 22.75 2.26
N CYS A 47 -2.13 22.27 1.71
CA CYS A 47 -1.52 22.79 0.49
C CYS A 47 -1.57 21.77 -0.64
N GLY A 48 -1.47 22.24 -1.87
CA GLY A 48 -1.44 21.42 -3.08
C GLY A 48 -2.64 21.63 -4.01
N PRO A 49 -2.46 21.42 -5.33
CA PRO A 49 -3.49 21.70 -6.32
C PRO A 49 -4.73 20.81 -6.16
N GLU A 50 -4.57 19.54 -5.79
CA GLU A 50 -5.67 18.59 -5.58
C GLU A 50 -6.55 18.99 -4.40
N ILE A 51 -5.96 19.57 -3.34
CA ILE A 51 -6.70 20.09 -2.18
C ILE A 51 -7.53 21.31 -2.58
N ARG A 52 -6.99 22.18 -3.44
CA ARG A 52 -7.75 23.34 -3.97
C ARG A 52 -8.88 22.89 -4.89
N GLU A 53 -8.70 21.84 -5.66
CA GLU A 53 -9.75 21.22 -6.46
C GLU A 53 -10.86 20.62 -5.57
N LEU A 54 -10.48 19.88 -4.52
CA LEU A 54 -11.41 19.37 -3.52
C LEU A 54 -12.24 20.49 -2.89
N GLN A 55 -11.58 21.55 -2.42
CA GLN A 55 -12.23 22.71 -1.81
C GLN A 55 -13.26 23.33 -2.76
N LYS A 56 -12.91 23.58 -4.03
CA LYS A 56 -13.83 24.11 -5.04
C LYS A 56 -15.06 23.22 -5.21
N ARG A 57 -14.86 21.91 -5.35
CA ARG A 57 -15.94 20.94 -5.58
C ARG A 57 -16.88 20.82 -4.37
N VAL A 58 -16.34 20.89 -3.15
CA VAL A 58 -17.11 20.83 -1.90
C VAL A 58 -17.93 22.10 -1.70
N LEU A 59 -17.35 23.27 -1.92
CA LEU A 59 -18.08 24.54 -1.84
C LEU A 59 -19.19 24.61 -2.91
N PHE A 60 -18.92 24.12 -4.12
CA PHE A 60 -19.94 24.00 -5.15
C PHE A 60 -21.09 23.09 -4.69
N PHE A 61 -20.78 21.94 -4.09
CA PHE A 61 -21.79 21.03 -3.56
C PHE A 61 -22.65 21.72 -2.48
N GLN A 62 -22.05 22.36 -1.48
CA GLN A 62 -22.80 23.00 -0.39
C GLN A 62 -23.71 24.13 -0.85
N ASN A 63 -23.25 24.96 -1.79
CA ASN A 63 -23.93 26.20 -2.16
C ASN A 63 -24.95 26.04 -3.30
N ASN A 64 -24.99 24.90 -3.98
CA ASN A 64 -25.79 24.72 -5.20
C ASN A 64 -26.83 23.60 -5.10
N ARG A 65 -27.38 23.31 -3.92
CA ARG A 65 -28.40 22.26 -3.74
C ARG A 65 -29.59 22.40 -4.70
N ASP A 66 -30.17 23.59 -4.81
CA ASP A 66 -31.32 23.85 -5.69
C ASP A 66 -31.00 23.58 -7.17
N TRP A 67 -29.74 23.77 -7.57
CA TRP A 67 -29.27 23.50 -8.92
C TRP A 67 -29.24 21.99 -9.21
N TYR A 68 -28.82 21.17 -8.24
CA TYR A 68 -28.88 19.70 -8.35
C TYR A 68 -30.33 19.23 -8.53
N GLU A 69 -31.24 19.72 -7.69
CA GLU A 69 -32.67 19.37 -7.73
C GLU A 69 -33.31 19.79 -9.06
N LYS A 70 -33.08 21.03 -9.53
CA LYS A 70 -33.60 21.51 -10.83
C LYS A 70 -33.01 20.78 -12.03
N SER A 71 -31.76 20.34 -11.93
CA SER A 71 -31.07 19.64 -13.01
C SER A 71 -31.38 18.14 -13.05
N GLY A 72 -32.14 17.62 -12.07
CA GLY A 72 -32.42 16.19 -11.94
C GLY A 72 -31.18 15.35 -11.63
N ILE A 73 -30.15 15.97 -11.02
CA ILE A 73 -28.91 15.30 -10.66
C ILE A 73 -29.00 14.94 -9.18
N PRO A 74 -28.74 13.68 -8.77
CA PRO A 74 -28.73 13.30 -7.36
C PRO A 74 -27.82 14.22 -6.56
N TYR A 75 -28.34 14.77 -5.45
CA TYR A 75 -27.56 15.63 -4.56
C TYR A 75 -26.60 14.77 -3.71
N GLN A 76 -25.53 14.31 -4.32
CA GLN A 76 -24.50 13.49 -3.69
C GLN A 76 -23.10 13.95 -4.11
N LEU A 77 -22.11 13.61 -3.29
CA LEU A 77 -20.71 13.88 -3.60
C LEU A 77 -19.88 12.62 -3.35
N GLY A 78 -19.41 12.00 -4.43
CA GLY A 78 -18.46 10.90 -4.38
C GLY A 78 -17.03 11.39 -4.62
N ILE A 79 -16.13 11.09 -3.68
CA ILE A 79 -14.72 11.46 -3.73
C ILE A 79 -13.88 10.19 -3.62
N MET A 80 -12.87 10.04 -4.46
CA MET A 80 -11.84 9.01 -4.32
C MET A 80 -10.49 9.68 -4.06
N LEU A 81 -9.84 9.29 -2.98
CA LEU A 81 -8.52 9.75 -2.57
C LEU A 81 -7.51 8.60 -2.76
N THR A 82 -6.47 8.86 -3.54
CA THR A 82 -5.38 7.91 -3.80
C THR A 82 -4.02 8.54 -3.53
N GLY A 83 -2.99 7.72 -3.31
CA GLY A 83 -1.61 8.17 -3.15
C GLY A 83 -0.83 7.35 -2.14
N GLU A 84 0.40 7.74 -1.83
CA GLU A 84 1.25 7.05 -0.83
C GLU A 84 0.91 7.44 0.62
N CYS A 85 1.51 6.76 1.59
CA CYS A 85 1.37 7.14 2.99
C CYS A 85 1.91 8.57 3.20
N GLY A 86 1.31 9.33 4.12
CA GLY A 86 1.78 10.70 4.40
C GLY A 86 1.36 11.78 3.39
N THR A 87 0.66 11.45 2.30
CA THR A 87 0.19 12.45 1.32
C THR A 87 -1.05 13.25 1.75
N GLY A 88 -1.54 13.03 2.97
CA GLY A 88 -2.59 13.87 3.57
C GLY A 88 -4.03 13.42 3.30
N LYS A 89 -4.27 12.17 2.87
CA LYS A 89 -5.62 11.60 2.67
C LYS A 89 -6.54 11.80 3.88
N SER A 90 -6.12 11.33 5.06
CA SER A 90 -6.91 11.48 6.29
C SER A 90 -7.05 12.95 6.72
N SER A 91 -6.06 13.80 6.43
CA SER A 91 -6.13 15.24 6.71
C SER A 91 -7.16 15.93 5.81
N ALA A 92 -7.24 15.56 4.53
CA ALA A 92 -8.25 16.07 3.60
C ALA A 92 -9.67 15.74 4.05
N ILE A 93 -9.90 14.53 4.57
CA ILE A 93 -11.20 14.11 5.13
C ILE A 93 -11.55 14.93 6.37
N ARG A 94 -10.59 15.18 7.27
CA ARG A 94 -10.83 16.04 8.44
C ARG A 94 -11.16 17.47 8.04
N ALA A 95 -10.46 18.04 7.06
CA ALA A 95 -10.77 19.36 6.51
C ALA A 95 -12.17 19.41 5.87
N LEU A 96 -12.53 18.37 5.11
CA LEU A 96 -13.87 18.20 4.53
C LEU A 96 -14.96 18.19 5.62
N ALA A 97 -14.76 17.41 6.69
CA ALA A 97 -15.70 17.35 7.82
C ALA A 97 -15.84 18.70 8.53
N ASN A 98 -14.73 19.42 8.72
CA ASN A 98 -14.73 20.73 9.37
C ASN A 98 -15.46 21.81 8.57
N VAL A 99 -15.36 21.79 7.24
CA VAL A 99 -16.04 22.74 6.35
C VAL A 99 -17.50 22.37 6.14
N THR A 100 -17.80 21.07 6.05
CA THR A 100 -19.18 20.61 5.87
C THR A 100 -19.99 20.51 7.16
N LYS A 101 -19.32 20.60 8.33
CA LYS A 101 -19.92 20.42 9.67
C LYS A 101 -20.63 19.08 9.80
N ARG A 102 -19.94 18.01 9.38
CA ARG A 102 -20.48 16.64 9.33
C ARG A 102 -19.66 15.66 10.16
N ASN A 103 -20.33 14.61 10.62
CA ASN A 103 -19.73 13.50 11.35
C ASN A 103 -19.05 12.54 10.37
N ILE A 104 -17.81 12.16 10.66
CA ILE A 104 -17.10 11.12 9.91
C ILE A 104 -17.56 9.76 10.41
N VAL A 105 -17.99 8.91 9.48
CA VAL A 105 -18.30 7.50 9.74
C VAL A 105 -17.29 6.66 8.97
N ASN A 106 -16.28 6.15 9.69
CA ASN A 106 -15.29 5.24 9.12
C ASN A 106 -15.89 3.84 9.00
N VAL A 107 -15.94 3.33 7.78
CA VAL A 107 -16.52 2.03 7.45
C VAL A 107 -15.39 1.12 7.02
N ASN A 108 -14.97 0.24 7.93
CA ASN A 108 -14.08 -0.86 7.58
C ASN A 108 -14.90 -1.98 6.94
N LEU A 109 -14.74 -2.14 5.63
CA LEU A 109 -15.53 -3.09 4.85
C LEU A 109 -15.19 -4.54 5.14
N ALA A 110 -14.01 -4.84 5.72
CA ALA A 110 -13.67 -6.18 6.19
C ALA A 110 -14.56 -6.66 7.36
N ASN A 111 -15.11 -5.70 8.13
CA ASN A 111 -16.03 -5.99 9.24
C ASN A 111 -17.49 -6.12 8.79
N VAL A 112 -17.79 -5.77 7.54
CA VAL A 112 -19.13 -5.85 6.98
C VAL A 112 -19.37 -7.26 6.46
N THR A 113 -20.43 -7.90 6.96
CA THR A 113 -20.77 -9.27 6.61
C THR A 113 -21.98 -9.34 5.67
N THR A 114 -22.93 -8.40 5.76
CA THR A 114 -24.18 -8.46 4.98
C THR A 114 -24.52 -7.18 4.22
N MET A 115 -25.31 -7.31 3.15
CA MET A 115 -25.86 -6.16 2.40
C MET A 115 -26.88 -5.37 3.23
N THR A 116 -27.64 -6.04 4.11
CA THR A 116 -28.54 -5.37 5.07
C THR A 116 -27.79 -4.38 5.96
N GLN A 117 -26.59 -4.71 6.42
CA GLN A 117 -25.76 -3.79 7.22
C GLN A 117 -25.43 -2.50 6.45
N LEU A 118 -25.05 -2.63 5.17
CA LEU A 118 -24.74 -1.48 4.32
C LEU A 118 -26.00 -0.66 3.98
N LYS A 119 -27.10 -1.33 3.64
CA LYS A 119 -28.41 -0.68 3.40
C LYS A 119 -28.83 0.14 4.61
N ASN A 120 -28.73 -0.41 5.81
CA ASN A 120 -29.08 0.31 7.03
C ASN A 120 -28.15 1.50 7.26
N LEU A 121 -26.84 1.33 7.06
CA LEU A 121 -25.87 2.40 7.25
C LEU A 121 -26.08 3.59 6.30
N PHE A 122 -26.31 3.31 5.01
CA PHE A 122 -26.41 4.33 3.96
C PHE A 122 -27.82 4.91 3.78
N CYS A 123 -28.87 4.21 4.22
CA CYS A 123 -30.25 4.61 3.98
C CYS A 123 -31.05 4.98 5.25
N LYS A 124 -30.62 4.56 6.46
CA LYS A 124 -31.28 4.97 7.70
C LYS A 124 -30.62 6.19 8.33
N GLY A 125 -31.45 7.10 8.84
CA GLY A 125 -31.00 8.25 9.65
C GLY A 125 -30.51 7.87 11.05
N THR A 126 -30.70 6.62 11.48
CA THR A 126 -30.16 6.11 12.75
C THR A 126 -28.88 5.31 12.54
N ILE A 127 -28.04 5.25 13.57
CA ILE A 127 -26.79 4.48 13.59
C ILE A 127 -26.55 3.99 15.02
N PHE A 128 -26.00 2.79 15.19
CA PHE A 128 -25.68 2.26 16.51
C PHE A 128 -24.29 2.74 16.94
N VAL A 129 -24.25 3.44 18.07
CA VAL A 129 -23.05 4.02 18.65
C VAL A 129 -23.00 3.63 20.12
N ASP A 130 -21.91 3.02 20.57
CA ASP A 130 -21.70 2.63 21.97
C ASP A 130 -22.89 1.83 22.56
N GLY A 131 -23.50 0.98 21.73
CA GLY A 131 -24.65 0.13 22.09
C GLY A 131 -26.01 0.86 22.09
N CYS A 132 -26.03 2.16 21.83
CA CYS A 132 -27.25 2.98 21.75
C CYS A 132 -27.58 3.34 20.30
N MET A 133 -28.87 3.40 19.98
CA MET A 133 -29.32 3.89 18.67
C MET A 133 -29.39 5.41 18.69
N MET A 134 -28.53 6.06 17.90
CA MET A 134 -28.44 7.51 17.79
C MET A 134 -29.05 7.98 16.46
N ASN A 135 -29.67 9.17 16.47
CA ASN A 135 -30.20 9.79 15.24
C ASN A 135 -29.17 10.76 14.67
N PHE A 136 -28.54 10.38 13.56
CA PHE A 136 -27.62 11.22 12.79
C PHE A 136 -28.11 11.20 11.34
N PRO A 137 -28.85 12.20 10.85
CA PRO A 137 -29.32 12.21 9.47
C PRO A 137 -28.18 12.03 8.45
N ILE A 138 -28.49 11.42 7.30
CA ILE A 138 -27.46 11.06 6.31
C ILE A 138 -26.78 12.28 5.70
N HIS A 139 -27.47 13.41 5.60
CA HIS A 139 -26.90 14.68 5.17
C HIS A 139 -25.98 15.34 6.21
N GLU A 140 -25.86 14.77 7.40
CA GLU A 140 -24.89 15.17 8.44
C GLU A 140 -23.71 14.19 8.54
N ARG A 141 -23.63 13.20 7.65
CA ARG A 141 -22.60 12.16 7.63
C ARG A 141 -21.65 12.33 6.44
N ILE A 142 -20.40 11.95 6.65
CA ILE A 142 -19.41 11.62 5.62
C ILE A 142 -19.05 10.16 5.82
N PHE A 143 -19.31 9.33 4.82
CA PHE A 143 -18.92 7.91 4.86
C PHE A 143 -17.51 7.78 4.30
N VAL A 144 -16.59 7.26 5.10
CA VAL A 144 -15.22 6.98 4.69
C VAL A 144 -15.05 5.49 4.57
N LEU A 145 -14.78 5.04 3.36
CA LEU A 145 -14.55 3.65 3.01
C LEU A 145 -13.05 3.48 2.79
N ASP A 146 -12.37 2.95 3.80
CA ASP A 146 -10.92 2.74 3.76
C ASP A 146 -10.59 1.34 3.20
N GLU A 147 -9.43 1.23 2.56
CA GLU A 147 -8.91 0.00 1.95
C GLU A 147 -9.93 -0.73 1.06
N VAL A 148 -10.62 0.01 0.19
CA VAL A 148 -11.60 -0.60 -0.74
C VAL A 148 -10.97 -1.56 -1.76
N ASP A 149 -9.65 -1.64 -1.84
CA ASP A 149 -8.92 -2.69 -2.56
C ASP A 149 -8.67 -3.96 -1.73
N ALA A 150 -8.79 -3.92 -0.40
CA ALA A 150 -8.94 -5.11 0.43
C ALA A 150 -10.32 -5.75 0.22
N LEU A 151 -11.31 -4.93 -0.15
CA LEU A 151 -12.51 -5.37 -0.87
C LEU A 151 -12.23 -5.82 -2.31
N GLY A 152 -10.98 -6.10 -2.67
CA GLY A 152 -10.58 -7.15 -3.61
C GLY A 152 -11.06 -8.55 -3.17
N LEU A 153 -12.30 -8.61 -2.69
CA LEU A 153 -13.27 -9.63 -2.94
C LEU A 153 -12.89 -10.40 -4.20
N GLY A 154 -12.79 -11.71 -4.06
CA GLY A 154 -13.00 -12.62 -5.18
C GLY A 154 -14.44 -12.55 -5.71
N LEU A 155 -14.91 -11.34 -6.08
CA LEU A 155 -16.21 -11.03 -6.67
C LEU A 155 -16.15 -10.76 -8.18
N SER A 156 -14.98 -10.87 -8.80
CA SER A 156 -14.85 -11.07 -10.24
C SER A 156 -13.70 -12.05 -10.40
N CYS A 157 -13.85 -13.31 -10.80
CA CYS A 157 -14.67 -13.89 -11.84
C CYS A 157 -14.82 -15.41 -11.55
N MET A 158 -15.97 -16.02 -11.88
CA MET A 158 -16.32 -17.45 -11.67
C MET A 158 -16.92 -17.85 -10.31
N ARG A 159 -17.93 -17.13 -9.80
CA ARG A 159 -18.88 -17.73 -8.86
C ARG A 159 -20.17 -18.03 -9.61
N THR A 160 -20.52 -19.30 -9.75
CA THR A 160 -21.79 -19.71 -10.34
C THR A 160 -22.93 -19.27 -9.40
N SER A 161 -24.11 -19.00 -9.95
CA SER A 161 -25.32 -18.65 -9.17
C SER A 161 -25.66 -19.67 -8.08
N ALA A 162 -25.14 -20.89 -8.18
CA ALA A 162 -25.31 -21.95 -7.21
C ALA A 162 -24.58 -21.71 -5.87
N ASP A 163 -23.52 -20.88 -5.80
CA ASP A 163 -22.68 -20.67 -4.60
C ASP A 163 -22.89 -19.33 -3.87
N ALA A 164 -23.84 -18.52 -4.33
CA ALA A 164 -24.20 -17.27 -3.66
C ALA A 164 -24.89 -17.54 -2.32
N VAL A 165 -24.42 -16.91 -1.24
CA VAL A 165 -25.10 -16.89 0.05
C VAL A 165 -26.06 -15.69 0.07
N PRO A 166 -27.35 -15.87 0.40
CA PRO A 166 -28.31 -14.76 0.48
C PRO A 166 -27.84 -13.67 1.46
N ASP A 167 -27.98 -12.40 1.08
CA ASP A 167 -27.59 -11.21 1.86
C ASP A 167 -26.07 -11.04 2.12
N GLU A 168 -25.21 -11.92 1.59
CA GLU A 168 -23.76 -11.72 1.61
C GLU A 168 -23.37 -10.49 0.77
N VAL A 169 -22.34 -9.75 1.19
CA VAL A 169 -21.88 -8.53 0.50
C VAL A 169 -21.53 -8.84 -0.96
N ASN A 170 -22.22 -8.16 -1.88
CA ASN A 170 -21.98 -8.27 -3.31
C ASN A 170 -21.68 -6.87 -3.89
N LEU A 171 -20.68 -6.81 -4.76
CA LEU A 171 -20.24 -5.59 -5.41
C LEU A 171 -21.34 -4.97 -6.25
N GLY A 172 -22.14 -5.77 -6.96
CA GLY A 172 -23.26 -5.26 -7.77
C GLY A 172 -24.32 -4.52 -6.95
N GLU A 173 -24.66 -5.05 -5.77
CA GLU A 173 -25.61 -4.37 -4.87
C GLU A 173 -24.97 -3.15 -4.20
N LEU A 174 -23.70 -3.23 -3.81
CA LEU A 174 -22.96 -2.09 -3.25
C LEU A 174 -22.90 -0.92 -4.25
N LEU A 175 -22.64 -1.22 -5.51
CA LEU A 175 -22.68 -0.26 -6.61
C LEU A 175 -24.05 0.41 -6.73
N THR A 176 -25.13 -0.37 -6.61
CA THR A 176 -26.51 0.16 -6.66
C THR A 176 -26.80 1.09 -5.48
N LEU A 177 -26.24 0.78 -4.30
CA LEU A 177 -26.33 1.67 -3.13
C LEU A 177 -25.59 2.99 -3.37
N PHE A 178 -24.40 2.95 -3.97
CA PHE A 178 -23.61 4.15 -4.31
C PHE A 178 -24.19 4.96 -5.48
N ASP A 179 -24.91 4.33 -6.40
CA ASP A 179 -25.67 5.04 -7.44
C ASP A 179 -26.80 5.88 -6.87
N GLY A 180 -27.36 5.44 -5.74
CA GLY A 180 -28.53 6.09 -5.17
C GLY A 180 -29.82 5.53 -5.77
N GLY A 181 -29.83 4.23 -6.11
CA GLY A 181 -31.08 3.52 -6.38
C GLY A 181 -32.09 3.65 -5.23
N ILE A 182 -31.60 3.98 -4.03
CA ILE A 182 -32.37 4.61 -2.95
C ILE A 182 -31.84 6.04 -2.82
N GLU A 183 -32.58 7.01 -3.33
CA GLU A 183 -32.18 8.42 -3.30
C GLU A 183 -32.22 8.95 -1.87
N VAL A 184 -31.03 9.16 -1.31
CA VAL A 184 -30.87 9.89 -0.05
C VAL A 184 -30.05 11.15 -0.31
N PRO A 185 -30.70 12.31 -0.43
CA PRO A 185 -30.03 13.54 -0.79
C PRO A 185 -29.10 14.00 0.33
N GLY A 186 -28.00 14.62 -0.08
CA GLY A 186 -27.02 15.25 0.78
C GLY A 186 -25.94 14.31 1.28
N ARG A 187 -25.81 13.08 0.79
CA ARG A 187 -24.74 12.16 1.23
C ARG A 187 -23.37 12.51 0.64
N ILE A 188 -22.31 12.33 1.43
CA ILE A 188 -20.92 12.43 0.97
C ILE A 188 -20.24 11.09 1.22
N ILE A 189 -19.62 10.53 0.18
CA ILE A 189 -18.90 9.25 0.23
C ILE A 189 -17.46 9.51 -0.18
N VAL A 190 -16.51 9.10 0.66
CA VAL A 190 -15.07 9.17 0.41
C VAL A 190 -14.52 7.75 0.36
N LEU A 191 -13.87 7.41 -0.74
CA LEU A 191 -13.16 6.14 -0.93
C LEU A 191 -11.67 6.40 -0.82
N ILE A 192 -10.98 5.62 0.00
CA ILE A 192 -9.52 5.62 0.08
C ILE A 192 -9.00 4.30 -0.51
N THR A 193 -8.07 4.41 -1.46
CA THR A 193 -7.34 3.24 -1.95
C THR A 193 -5.94 3.61 -2.41
N ASN A 194 -5.00 2.69 -2.22
CA ASN A 194 -3.66 2.79 -2.79
C ASN A 194 -3.56 2.09 -4.16
N ARG A 195 -4.62 1.38 -4.59
CA ARG A 195 -4.66 0.53 -5.80
C ARG A 195 -5.93 0.76 -6.62
N PRO A 196 -6.14 1.97 -7.19
CA PRO A 196 -7.34 2.29 -7.96
C PRO A 196 -7.54 1.37 -9.18
N GLU A 197 -6.47 0.79 -9.73
CA GLU A 197 -6.51 -0.15 -10.84
C GLU A 197 -7.20 -1.48 -10.53
N ARG A 198 -7.32 -1.83 -9.23
CA ARG A 198 -8.03 -3.04 -8.78
C ARG A 198 -9.52 -2.81 -8.58
N LEU A 199 -9.96 -1.55 -8.56
CA LEU A 199 -11.37 -1.23 -8.40
C LEU A 199 -12.12 -1.54 -9.70
N ASP A 200 -13.35 -2.03 -9.53
CA ASP A 200 -14.24 -2.24 -10.66
C ASP A 200 -14.48 -0.90 -11.35
N ARG A 201 -14.32 -0.89 -12.68
CA ARG A 201 -14.53 0.31 -13.52
C ARG A 201 -15.92 0.91 -13.31
N ALA A 202 -16.90 0.11 -12.91
CA ALA A 202 -18.23 0.56 -12.57
C ALA A 202 -18.22 1.50 -11.35
N LEU A 203 -17.40 1.28 -10.31
CA LEU A 203 -17.27 2.20 -9.16
C LEU A 203 -16.75 3.58 -9.61
N VAL A 204 -15.83 3.60 -10.56
CA VAL A 204 -15.05 4.76 -10.99
C VAL A 204 -15.84 5.66 -11.98
N ARG A 205 -17.03 5.25 -12.43
CA ARG A 205 -17.81 6.03 -13.41
C ARG A 205 -18.36 7.35 -12.84
N PRO A 206 -18.41 8.42 -13.66
CA PRO A 206 -19.09 9.66 -13.30
C PRO A 206 -20.54 9.42 -12.87
N GLY A 207 -20.99 10.07 -11.81
CA GLY A 207 -22.29 9.86 -11.17
C GLY A 207 -22.25 9.05 -9.87
N ARG A 208 -21.18 8.24 -9.66
CA ARG A 208 -20.90 7.54 -8.39
C ARG A 208 -19.74 8.18 -7.65
N ILE A 209 -18.62 8.32 -8.35
CA ILE A 209 -17.41 9.01 -7.90
C ILE A 209 -17.16 10.13 -8.90
N ASP A 210 -17.46 11.35 -8.47
CA ASP A 210 -17.36 12.54 -9.32
C ASP A 210 -15.95 13.12 -9.31
N LEU A 211 -15.21 12.90 -8.23
CA LEU A 211 -13.90 13.51 -8.00
C LEU A 211 -12.86 12.45 -7.68
N HIS A 212 -11.83 12.35 -8.52
CA HIS A 212 -10.70 11.43 -8.37
C HIS A 212 -9.45 12.25 -8.08
N LEU A 213 -8.99 12.24 -6.84
CA LEU A 213 -7.81 13.01 -6.41
C LEU A 213 -6.64 12.06 -6.14
N LYS A 214 -5.55 12.29 -6.85
CA LYS A 214 -4.27 11.60 -6.61
C LYS A 214 -3.36 12.51 -5.79
N LEU A 215 -3.36 12.32 -4.48
CA LEU A 215 -2.49 13.04 -3.56
C LEU A 215 -1.07 12.48 -3.64
N GLY A 216 -0.19 13.22 -4.31
CA GLY A 216 1.22 12.85 -4.54
C GLY A 216 2.20 13.48 -3.54
N LEU A 217 3.48 13.31 -3.88
CA LEU A 217 4.59 13.99 -3.20
C LEU A 217 4.54 15.50 -3.48
N ALA A 218 5.13 16.27 -2.59
CA ALA A 218 5.07 17.72 -2.63
C ALA A 218 5.93 18.28 -3.77
N SER A 219 5.30 19.05 -4.66
CA SER A 219 6.02 19.88 -5.63
C SER A 219 6.75 21.03 -4.91
N ARG A 220 7.73 21.66 -5.58
CA ARG A 220 8.41 22.87 -5.07
C ARG A 220 7.41 23.96 -4.67
N LYS A 221 6.38 24.15 -5.48
CA LYS A 221 5.30 25.10 -5.19
C LYS A 221 4.53 24.68 -3.94
N THR A 222 4.18 23.40 -3.83
CA THR A 222 3.51 22.86 -2.64
C THR A 222 4.35 23.07 -1.38
N LEU A 223 5.66 22.81 -1.44
CA LEU A 223 6.57 23.03 -0.30
C LEU A 223 6.67 24.52 0.07
N SER A 224 6.71 25.41 -0.92
CA SER A 224 6.65 26.86 -0.70
C SER A 224 5.33 27.27 -0.02
N ASP A 225 4.19 26.81 -0.53
CA ASP A 225 2.87 27.07 0.05
C ASP A 225 2.81 26.54 1.50
N MET A 226 3.40 25.37 1.76
CA MET A 226 3.46 24.79 3.10
C MET A 226 4.31 25.60 4.06
N TYR A 227 5.45 26.11 3.61
CA TYR A 227 6.29 27.03 4.39
C TYR A 227 5.51 28.30 4.75
N GLU A 228 4.86 28.92 3.76
CA GLU A 228 4.07 30.13 3.94
C GLU A 228 2.91 29.93 4.91
N VAL A 229 2.20 28.80 4.80
CA VAL A 229 1.12 28.46 5.75
C VAL A 229 1.64 28.18 7.16
N PHE A 230 2.87 27.66 7.29
CA PHE A 230 3.42 27.26 8.59
C PHE A 230 4.07 28.42 9.36
N PHE A 231 4.78 29.31 8.65
CA PHE A 231 5.49 30.45 9.23
C PHE A 231 4.79 31.80 9.00
N GLU A 232 3.70 31.83 8.23
CA GLU A 232 2.97 33.05 7.84
C GLU A 232 3.85 34.06 7.05
N GLU A 233 4.93 33.57 6.43
CA GLU A 233 5.87 34.36 5.63
C GLU A 233 6.13 33.74 4.25
N PRO A 234 6.13 34.52 3.16
CA PRO A 234 6.31 33.99 1.81
C PRO A 234 7.77 33.63 1.51
N LEU A 235 7.98 32.56 0.75
CA LEU A 235 9.30 32.18 0.25
C LEU A 235 9.60 32.90 -1.08
N GLU A 236 10.74 33.58 -1.17
CA GLU A 236 11.12 34.29 -2.40
C GLU A 236 11.31 33.33 -3.59
N ALA A 237 10.90 33.78 -4.78
CA ALA A 237 10.93 32.96 -6.00
C ALA A 237 12.32 32.40 -6.36
N VAL A 238 13.39 33.15 -6.04
CA VAL A 238 14.78 32.74 -6.28
C VAL A 238 15.15 31.48 -5.49
N ARG A 239 14.58 31.31 -4.29
CA ARG A 239 14.89 30.18 -3.41
C ARG A 239 14.04 28.95 -3.69
N MET A 240 13.01 29.05 -4.53
CA MET A 240 12.20 27.89 -4.93
C MET A 240 12.99 26.84 -5.71
N GLU A 241 14.03 27.24 -6.46
CA GLU A 241 14.86 26.33 -7.26
C GLU A 241 15.66 25.35 -6.39
N GLU A 242 15.95 25.75 -5.15
CA GLU A 242 16.69 24.93 -4.19
C GLU A 242 15.84 23.85 -3.52
N LEU A 243 14.52 23.95 -3.62
CA LEU A 243 13.61 23.00 -2.99
C LEU A 243 13.62 21.65 -3.74
N PRO A 244 13.53 20.53 -3.01
CA PRO A 244 13.32 19.22 -3.63
C PRO A 244 11.97 19.22 -4.38
N HIS A 245 11.89 18.43 -5.46
CA HIS A 245 10.71 18.36 -6.31
C HIS A 245 10.17 16.93 -6.33
N GLU A 246 8.95 16.73 -5.80
CA GLU A 246 8.27 15.43 -5.81
C GLU A 246 9.08 14.31 -5.14
N ILE A 247 9.78 14.64 -4.05
CA ILE A 247 10.53 13.66 -3.24
C ILE A 247 9.88 13.49 -1.87
N LEU A 248 9.53 14.59 -1.22
CA LEU A 248 8.95 14.56 0.13
C LEU A 248 7.44 14.41 0.09
N SER A 249 6.90 13.58 0.98
CA SER A 249 5.49 13.64 1.32
C SER A 249 5.16 14.92 2.11
N PRO A 250 3.93 15.45 1.99
CA PRO A 250 3.44 16.52 2.87
C PRO A 250 3.65 16.25 4.37
N ALA A 251 3.55 15.00 4.82
CA ALA A 251 3.82 14.66 6.23
C ALA A 251 5.28 14.91 6.62
N GLN A 252 6.23 14.42 5.82
CA GLN A 252 7.67 14.65 6.04
C GLN A 252 8.03 16.13 5.96
N ALA A 253 7.41 16.87 5.03
CA ALA A 253 7.62 18.32 4.93
C ALA A 253 7.14 19.05 6.21
N VAL A 254 5.98 18.68 6.77
CA VAL A 254 5.53 19.24 8.05
C VAL A 254 6.49 18.91 9.19
N GLU A 255 7.01 17.68 9.23
CA GLU A 255 8.00 17.25 10.23
C GLU A 255 9.29 18.09 10.16
N ALA A 256 9.81 18.32 8.95
CA ALA A 256 10.96 19.19 8.73
C ALA A 256 10.70 20.62 9.25
N LEU A 257 9.52 21.19 8.95
CA LEU A 257 9.15 22.54 9.40
C LEU A 257 9.00 22.64 10.93
N ILE A 258 8.45 21.61 11.57
CA ILE A 258 8.40 21.52 13.05
C ILE A 258 9.82 21.53 13.63
N GLY A 259 10.74 20.77 13.03
CA GLY A 259 12.15 20.75 13.41
C GLY A 259 12.78 22.14 13.36
N VAL A 260 12.52 22.91 12.30
CA VAL A 260 13.01 24.29 12.16
C VAL A 260 12.41 25.21 13.21
N ALA A 261 11.09 25.16 13.43
CA ALA A 261 10.43 26.00 14.43
C ALA A 261 10.94 25.75 15.85
N SER A 262 11.37 24.52 16.16
CA SER A 262 11.94 24.18 17.47
C SER A 262 13.30 24.85 17.76
N GLN A 263 13.99 25.37 16.73
CA GLN A 263 15.30 26.01 16.87
C GLN A 263 15.23 27.46 17.39
N GLY A 264 14.04 28.07 17.42
CA GLY A 264 13.87 29.43 17.94
C GLY A 264 14.59 30.52 17.15
N LEU A 265 14.75 30.33 15.83
CA LEU A 265 15.41 31.27 14.93
C LEU A 265 14.65 32.60 14.90
N SER A 266 15.39 33.71 14.95
CA SER A 266 14.81 35.06 15.08
C SER A 266 14.81 35.86 13.78
N SER A 267 15.56 35.44 12.76
CA SER A 267 15.64 36.14 11.48
C SER A 267 14.92 35.36 10.36
N PRO A 268 14.13 36.04 9.50
CA PRO A 268 13.42 35.41 8.39
C PRO A 268 14.36 34.64 7.45
N ASP A 269 15.52 35.22 7.14
CA ASP A 269 16.51 34.60 6.24
C ASP A 269 17.08 33.30 6.79
N GLU A 270 17.35 33.22 8.09
CA GLU A 270 17.82 31.99 8.75
C GLU A 270 16.71 30.94 8.77
N CYS A 271 15.46 31.32 9.02
CA CYS A 271 14.31 30.41 8.98
C CYS A 271 14.14 29.78 7.60
N VAL A 272 14.22 30.59 6.53
CA VAL A 272 14.13 30.10 5.16
C VAL A 272 15.28 29.14 4.84
N ASN A 273 16.52 29.53 5.17
CA ASN A 273 17.68 28.68 4.91
C ASN A 273 17.64 27.37 5.69
N ALA A 274 17.21 27.41 6.96
CA ALA A 274 17.01 26.22 7.78
C ALA A 274 15.90 25.32 7.23
N ALA A 275 14.79 25.88 6.73
CA ALA A 275 13.72 25.11 6.10
C ALA A 275 14.19 24.42 4.81
N ILE A 276 14.91 25.13 3.95
CA ILE A 276 15.47 24.55 2.72
C ILE A 276 16.47 23.42 3.07
N ALA A 277 17.34 23.64 4.05
CA ALA A 277 18.28 22.63 4.52
C ALA A 277 17.53 21.41 5.08
N ALA A 278 16.53 21.61 5.95
CA ALA A 278 15.74 20.53 6.53
C ALA A 278 14.98 19.72 5.47
N PHE A 279 14.39 20.38 4.46
CA PHE A 279 13.76 19.69 3.34
C PHE A 279 14.78 18.86 2.54
N LYS A 280 15.96 19.41 2.26
CA LYS A 280 17.03 18.67 1.58
C LYS A 280 17.44 17.46 2.42
N ASP A 281 17.73 17.64 3.70
CA ASP A 281 18.18 16.57 4.60
C ASP A 281 17.15 15.44 4.70
N MET A 282 15.87 15.77 4.87
CA MET A 282 14.78 14.79 4.90
C MET A 282 14.66 14.03 3.56
N ALA A 283 14.88 14.72 2.44
CA ALA A 283 14.86 14.12 1.11
C ALA A 283 16.10 13.22 0.84
N TYR A 284 17.21 13.46 1.53
CA TYR A 284 18.42 12.64 1.46
C TYR A 284 18.39 11.45 2.44
N GLN A 285 17.70 11.55 3.58
CA GLN A 285 17.57 10.46 4.54
C GLN A 285 16.77 9.27 3.97
N ASP A 286 15.71 9.52 3.20
CA ASP A 286 14.91 8.47 2.54
C ASP A 286 15.75 7.69 1.48
N LYS A 287 16.78 8.32 0.92
CA LYS A 287 17.71 7.65 -0.01
C LYS A 287 18.68 6.68 0.67
N ASN A 288 18.83 6.71 1.99
CA ASN A 288 19.75 5.79 2.68
C ASN A 288 19.09 4.48 3.14
N ASP A 289 17.76 4.39 3.13
CA ASP A 289 17.01 3.17 3.47
C ASP A 289 16.46 2.42 2.24
N GLU A 290 16.47 3.05 1.05
CA GLU A 290 16.09 2.35 -0.18
C GLU A 290 17.23 1.47 -0.70
N THR A 291 16.86 0.25 -1.10
CA THR A 291 17.73 -0.69 -1.81
C THR A 291 18.16 -0.01 -3.13
N GLN A 292 19.31 0.66 -3.14
CA GLN A 292 19.76 1.43 -4.32
C GLN A 292 20.69 0.61 -5.20
N MET A 293 20.55 0.85 -6.50
CA MET A 293 21.53 0.43 -7.50
C MET A 293 22.76 1.32 -7.37
N ALA A 294 23.96 0.73 -7.30
CA ALA A 294 25.20 1.49 -7.07
C ALA A 294 25.50 2.53 -8.18
N THR A 295 25.01 2.27 -9.40
CA THR A 295 25.07 3.16 -10.56
C THR A 295 23.85 2.91 -11.45
N GLY A 296 23.51 3.85 -12.35
CA GLY A 296 22.42 3.67 -13.31
C GLY A 296 22.58 2.50 -14.30
N TYR A 297 23.76 1.85 -14.33
CA TYR A 297 24.04 0.65 -15.12
C TYR A 297 24.20 -0.62 -14.26
N SER A 298 24.05 -0.52 -12.94
CA SER A 298 24.11 -1.70 -12.08
C SER A 298 22.93 -2.63 -12.41
N VAL A 299 23.06 -3.92 -12.11
CA VAL A 299 21.99 -4.90 -12.37
C VAL A 299 21.35 -5.38 -11.06
N GLY A 300 22.06 -5.22 -9.95
CA GLY A 300 21.61 -5.62 -8.62
C GLY A 300 21.30 -4.42 -7.72
N TYR A 301 20.28 -4.58 -6.88
CA TYR A 301 19.94 -3.68 -5.77
C TYR A 301 20.73 -4.10 -4.53
N ASP A 302 21.48 -3.20 -3.90
CA ASP A 302 22.28 -3.53 -2.72
C ASP A 302 21.39 -3.78 -1.50
N ILE A 303 21.50 -4.97 -0.88
CA ILE A 303 20.73 -5.36 0.31
C ILE A 303 21.58 -5.20 1.56
N SER A 304 21.03 -4.52 2.57
CA SER A 304 21.66 -4.31 3.88
C SER A 304 21.10 -5.20 4.99
N SER A 305 21.90 -5.46 6.01
CA SER A 305 21.48 -6.19 7.22
C SER A 305 20.65 -5.30 8.15
N CYS A 306 19.59 -5.86 8.75
CA CYS A 306 18.82 -5.21 9.82
C CYS A 306 19.20 -5.71 11.23
N ILE A 307 20.16 -6.63 11.34
CA ILE A 307 20.64 -7.20 12.61
C ILE A 307 22.16 -7.14 12.73
N ASN A 308 22.64 -7.03 13.97
CA ASN A 308 24.05 -7.24 14.29
C ASN A 308 24.29 -8.74 14.52
N THR A 309 25.22 -9.35 13.78
CA THR A 309 25.57 -10.76 13.96
C THR A 309 27.03 -11.02 13.61
N VAL A 310 27.62 -12.04 14.22
CA VAL A 310 28.97 -12.52 13.89
C VAL A 310 28.84 -13.91 13.25
N ILE A 311 29.49 -14.10 12.10
CA ILE A 311 29.53 -15.39 11.38
C ILE A 311 30.89 -16.02 11.62
N PRO A 312 30.98 -17.09 12.45
CA PRO A 312 32.23 -17.80 12.69
C PRO A 312 32.74 -18.48 11.42
N HIS A 313 34.06 -18.72 11.35
CA HIS A 313 34.69 -19.48 10.26
C HIS A 313 34.02 -20.85 10.07
N GLY A 314 33.68 -21.21 8.83
CA GLY A 314 33.09 -22.48 8.46
C GLY A 314 31.59 -22.62 8.78
N PHE A 315 30.97 -21.60 9.36
CA PHE A 315 29.54 -21.59 9.68
C PHE A 315 28.74 -20.73 8.70
N ARG A 316 27.44 -21.03 8.64
CA ARG A 316 26.44 -20.24 7.93
C ARG A 316 25.48 -19.59 8.91
N MET A 317 25.08 -18.36 8.63
CA MET A 317 24.12 -17.62 9.43
C MET A 317 23.03 -17.02 8.54
N LEU A 318 21.79 -17.09 9.03
CA LEU A 318 20.67 -16.45 8.37
C LEU A 318 20.55 -15.01 8.87
N VAL A 319 20.78 -14.05 7.98
CA VAL A 319 20.75 -12.63 8.29
C VAL A 319 19.46 -12.02 7.75
N ASP A 320 18.68 -11.39 8.64
CA ASP A 320 17.46 -10.71 8.25
C ASP A 320 17.80 -9.34 7.63
N THR A 321 17.04 -8.97 6.61
CA THR A 321 17.24 -7.73 5.85
C THR A 321 16.12 -6.73 6.13
N GLY A 322 14.99 -7.17 6.69
CA GLY A 322 13.79 -6.36 6.86
C GLY A 322 13.08 -5.99 5.55
N ILE A 323 13.56 -6.47 4.40
CA ILE A 323 12.99 -6.18 3.08
C ILE A 323 11.84 -7.15 2.81
N VAL A 324 10.67 -6.60 2.44
CA VAL A 324 9.51 -7.38 1.99
C VAL A 324 9.17 -6.98 0.56
N ILE A 325 9.09 -7.95 -0.35
CA ILE A 325 8.65 -7.72 -1.73
C ILE A 325 7.14 -7.98 -1.80
N SER A 326 6.37 -6.89 -1.95
CA SER A 326 4.90 -6.97 -2.01
C SER A 326 4.40 -7.40 -3.39
N CYS A 327 5.11 -7.05 -4.46
CA CYS A 327 4.71 -7.30 -5.83
C CYS A 327 5.93 -7.39 -6.73
N MET A 328 5.97 -8.42 -7.59
CA MET A 328 7.03 -8.61 -8.57
C MET A 328 6.42 -8.69 -9.97
N PRO A 329 7.10 -8.16 -11.01
CA PRO A 329 6.60 -8.25 -12.38
C PRO A 329 6.37 -9.71 -12.82
N CYS A 330 5.30 -9.95 -13.59
CA CYS A 330 5.00 -11.28 -14.10
C CYS A 330 6.16 -11.84 -14.95
N GLY A 331 6.50 -13.12 -14.76
CA GLY A 331 7.60 -13.78 -15.50
C GLY A 331 9.00 -13.38 -15.01
N THR A 332 9.12 -12.89 -13.77
CA THR A 332 10.40 -12.63 -13.14
C THR A 332 10.51 -13.36 -11.81
N TYR A 333 11.74 -13.70 -11.41
CA TYR A 333 12.09 -14.17 -10.06
C TYR A 333 13.21 -13.29 -9.49
N CYS A 334 13.37 -13.28 -8.17
CA CYS A 334 14.47 -12.56 -7.51
C CYS A 334 15.62 -13.53 -7.22
N ARG A 335 16.83 -13.15 -7.61
CA ARG A 335 18.06 -13.84 -7.24
C ARG A 335 18.89 -12.98 -6.28
N ILE A 336 19.12 -13.48 -5.08
CA ILE A 336 20.09 -12.94 -4.12
C ILE A 336 21.46 -13.45 -4.55
N ALA A 337 22.34 -12.52 -4.92
CA ALA A 337 23.70 -12.79 -5.34
C ALA A 337 24.71 -12.21 -4.36
N PRO A 338 25.90 -12.83 -4.23
CA PRO A 338 26.99 -12.28 -3.44
C PRO A 338 27.53 -10.99 -4.09
N ARG A 339 28.13 -10.12 -3.26
CA ARG A 339 28.85 -8.94 -3.72
C ARG A 339 30.33 -9.32 -3.95
N SER A 340 30.93 -8.86 -5.04
CA SER A 340 32.33 -9.21 -5.38
C SER A 340 33.33 -8.86 -4.27
N GLY A 341 33.13 -7.74 -3.57
CA GLY A 341 33.96 -7.32 -2.44
C GLY A 341 33.85 -8.20 -1.20
N LEU A 342 32.71 -8.86 -0.99
CA LEU A 342 32.50 -9.81 0.13
C LEU A 342 32.97 -11.21 -0.24
N ALA A 343 32.80 -11.62 -1.50
CA ALA A 343 33.35 -12.87 -2.02
C ALA A 343 34.88 -12.93 -1.91
N LEU A 344 35.56 -11.81 -2.17
CA LEU A 344 37.02 -11.68 -1.95
C LEU A 344 37.44 -11.87 -0.49
N LYS A 345 36.54 -11.55 0.46
CA LYS A 345 36.75 -11.76 1.90
C LYS A 345 36.30 -13.15 2.35
N GLY A 346 35.98 -14.06 1.43
CA GLY A 346 35.52 -15.41 1.73
C GLY A 346 34.08 -15.52 2.20
N ILE A 347 33.26 -14.47 2.01
CA ILE A 347 31.83 -14.48 2.36
C ILE A 347 31.00 -14.71 1.10
N ASP A 348 30.15 -15.74 1.15
CA ASP A 348 29.29 -16.11 0.01
C ASP A 348 27.82 -16.21 0.43
N VAL A 349 26.92 -16.14 -0.55
CA VAL A 349 25.47 -16.26 -0.37
C VAL A 349 25.03 -17.65 -0.83
N VAL A 350 24.32 -18.36 0.03
CA VAL A 350 23.75 -19.68 -0.26
C VAL A 350 22.23 -19.58 -0.39
N ALA A 351 21.62 -20.38 -1.27
CA ALA A 351 20.16 -20.43 -1.47
C ALA A 351 19.51 -19.07 -1.78
N GLY A 352 19.88 -18.49 -2.92
CA GLY A 352 19.48 -17.14 -3.31
C GLY A 352 18.23 -17.01 -4.18
N VAL A 353 17.32 -17.99 -4.24
CA VAL A 353 16.10 -17.87 -5.07
C VAL A 353 14.94 -17.40 -4.20
N VAL A 354 14.27 -16.33 -4.62
CA VAL A 354 13.05 -15.81 -4.00
C VAL A 354 11.90 -15.92 -4.99
N ASP A 355 10.91 -16.73 -4.63
CA ASP A 355 9.75 -17.01 -5.47
C ASP A 355 8.79 -15.81 -5.56
N PRO A 356 8.07 -15.63 -6.68
CA PRO A 356 7.16 -14.49 -6.88
C PRO A 356 5.96 -14.47 -5.92
N ASP A 357 5.61 -15.59 -5.31
CA ASP A 357 4.52 -15.74 -4.33
C ASP A 357 5.00 -15.60 -2.87
N TYR A 358 6.31 -15.47 -2.64
CA TYR A 358 6.86 -15.23 -1.30
C TYR A 358 6.50 -13.83 -0.79
N ARG A 359 5.97 -13.74 0.43
CA ARG A 359 5.55 -12.47 1.07
C ARG A 359 6.19 -12.22 2.45
N GLY A 360 7.14 -13.05 2.84
CA GLY A 360 7.89 -12.88 4.09
C GLY A 360 9.03 -11.88 3.97
N SER A 361 9.68 -11.58 5.09
CA SER A 361 10.95 -10.84 5.10
C SER A 361 12.03 -11.64 4.38
N ILE A 362 12.74 -11.01 3.45
CA ILE A 362 13.87 -11.61 2.76
C ILE A 362 15.02 -11.79 3.75
N LYS A 363 15.54 -13.02 3.82
CA LYS A 363 16.68 -13.36 4.64
C LYS A 363 17.81 -13.86 3.76
N VAL A 364 19.02 -13.39 4.04
CA VAL A 364 20.22 -13.78 3.30
C VAL A 364 20.96 -14.83 4.11
N LEU A 365 21.14 -16.02 3.54
CA LEU A 365 21.96 -17.05 4.15
C LEU A 365 23.41 -16.84 3.74
N LEU A 366 24.21 -16.27 4.65
CA LEU A 366 25.63 -16.02 4.44
C LEU A 366 26.45 -17.19 4.97
N VAL A 367 27.49 -17.59 4.23
CA VAL A 367 28.50 -18.55 4.65
C VAL A 367 29.87 -17.88 4.72
N ASN A 368 30.61 -18.15 5.80
CA ASN A 368 31.96 -17.66 5.98
C ASN A 368 32.99 -18.75 5.70
N ASN A 369 33.65 -18.67 4.55
CA ASN A 369 34.74 -19.54 4.12
C ASN A 369 36.13 -18.95 4.40
N SER A 370 36.22 -17.82 5.12
CA SER A 370 37.48 -17.14 5.45
C SER A 370 38.02 -17.56 6.82
N ASP A 371 39.33 -17.42 7.05
CA ASP A 371 40.01 -17.85 8.28
C ASP A 371 39.71 -16.98 9.52
N GLN A 372 38.88 -15.94 9.39
CA GLN A 372 38.54 -14.99 10.47
C GLN A 372 37.03 -14.88 10.63
N PRO A 373 36.51 -14.60 11.86
CA PRO A 373 35.10 -14.33 12.05
C PRO A 373 34.69 -13.03 11.33
N PHE A 374 33.53 -13.05 10.68
CA PHE A 374 32.99 -11.88 9.97
C PHE A 374 31.86 -11.25 10.77
N THR A 375 32.03 -9.98 11.14
CA THR A 375 31.01 -9.20 11.85
C THR A 375 30.16 -8.43 10.85
N VAL A 376 28.85 -8.64 10.93
CA VAL A 376 27.82 -7.89 10.19
C VAL A 376 27.15 -6.94 11.16
N ASN A 377 27.15 -5.65 10.84
CA ASN A 377 26.41 -4.64 11.58
C ASN A 377 25.12 -4.25 10.84
N VAL A 378 24.18 -3.65 11.58
CA VAL A 378 22.99 -3.01 10.97
C VAL A 378 23.45 -1.96 9.95
N GLY A 379 22.89 -2.03 8.74
CA GLY A 379 23.23 -1.14 7.62
C GLY A 379 24.36 -1.65 6.71
N ASP A 380 25.07 -2.72 7.09
CA ASP A 380 26.11 -3.29 6.23
C ASP A 380 25.48 -3.96 5.00
N ARG A 381 25.95 -3.60 3.80
CA ARG A 381 25.50 -4.16 2.52
C ARG A 381 26.06 -5.58 2.31
N ILE A 382 25.25 -6.58 2.60
CA ILE A 382 25.65 -8.00 2.66
C ILE A 382 25.44 -8.77 1.35
N ALA A 383 24.51 -8.37 0.51
CA ALA A 383 24.17 -9.05 -0.72
C ALA A 383 23.65 -8.06 -1.77
N GLN A 384 23.37 -8.56 -2.98
CA GLN A 384 22.66 -7.80 -3.99
C GLN A 384 21.48 -8.62 -4.52
N LEU A 385 20.37 -7.96 -4.80
CA LEU A 385 19.17 -8.57 -5.36
C LEU A 385 19.08 -8.27 -6.85
N ILE A 386 18.98 -9.31 -7.67
CA ILE A 386 18.90 -9.22 -9.12
C ILE A 386 17.53 -9.74 -9.55
N LEU A 387 16.81 -8.96 -10.35
CA LEU A 387 15.58 -9.41 -10.99
C LEU A 387 15.92 -10.11 -12.31
N GLU A 388 15.58 -11.39 -12.40
CA GLU A 388 15.82 -12.20 -13.60
C GLU A 388 14.49 -12.62 -14.23
N ARG A 389 14.43 -12.64 -15.57
CA ARG A 389 13.28 -13.19 -16.29
C ARG A 389 13.33 -14.71 -16.25
N CYS A 390 12.21 -15.34 -15.94
CA CYS A 390 12.06 -16.79 -15.93
C CYS A 390 10.84 -17.24 -16.72
N GLU A 391 10.95 -18.43 -17.31
CA GLU A 391 9.85 -19.14 -17.95
C GLU A 391 9.63 -20.46 -17.21
N THR A 392 8.38 -20.81 -16.94
CA THR A 392 7.97 -22.06 -16.28
C THR A 392 7.16 -22.92 -17.25
N PRO A 393 7.81 -23.59 -18.22
CA PRO A 393 7.12 -24.46 -19.17
C PRO A 393 6.53 -25.70 -18.48
N GLU A 394 5.49 -26.27 -19.09
CA GLU A 394 4.84 -27.48 -18.59
C GLU A 394 5.80 -28.69 -18.64
N VAL A 395 6.19 -29.20 -17.46
CA VAL A 395 7.08 -30.36 -17.35
C VAL A 395 6.30 -31.64 -17.64
N ARG A 396 6.71 -32.38 -18.67
CA ARG A 396 6.14 -33.70 -18.99
C ARG A 396 7.04 -34.81 -18.47
N VAL A 397 6.48 -35.70 -17.66
CA VAL A 397 7.17 -36.93 -17.22
C VAL A 397 7.17 -37.91 -18.39
N VAL A 398 8.36 -38.30 -18.86
CA VAL A 398 8.55 -39.28 -19.92
C VAL A 398 9.15 -40.57 -19.37
N SER A 399 8.63 -41.71 -19.83
CA SER A 399 9.17 -43.03 -19.50
C SER A 399 10.59 -43.18 -20.05
N SER A 400 11.48 -43.78 -19.25
CA SER A 400 12.93 -43.92 -19.56
C SER A 400 13.24 -44.59 -20.90
N GLY A 401 12.30 -45.37 -21.46
CA GLY A 401 12.42 -46.00 -22.78
C GLY A 401 12.31 -45.06 -24.00
N LEU A 402 11.94 -43.79 -23.80
CA LEU A 402 11.80 -42.77 -24.87
C LEU A 402 12.92 -41.73 -24.88
N LEU A 403 13.90 -41.83 -23.98
CA LEU A 403 15.03 -40.92 -23.92
C LEU A 403 16.03 -41.27 -25.02
N GLN A 404 16.28 -40.32 -25.93
CA GLN A 404 17.37 -40.43 -26.89
C GLN A 404 18.70 -40.32 -26.14
N LYS A 405 19.60 -41.29 -26.31
CA LYS A 405 20.95 -41.23 -25.73
C LYS A 405 21.72 -40.09 -26.38
N THR A 406 22.34 -39.24 -25.57
CA THR A 406 23.19 -38.14 -26.06
C THR A 406 24.66 -38.49 -25.94
N GLU A 407 25.54 -37.86 -26.72
CA GLU A 407 27.00 -38.07 -26.63
C GLU A 407 27.59 -37.71 -25.25
N ARG A 408 26.86 -36.96 -24.42
CA ARG A 408 27.26 -36.60 -23.04
C ARG A 408 26.92 -37.66 -22.00
N ASP A 409 26.06 -38.64 -22.30
CA ASP A 409 25.63 -39.65 -21.32
C ASP A 409 26.77 -40.55 -20.82
N SER A 410 27.86 -40.67 -21.59
CA SER A 410 28.98 -41.56 -21.27
C SER A 410 30.01 -40.99 -20.29
N ASN A 411 29.99 -39.68 -20.02
CA ASN A 411 31.14 -38.99 -19.42
C ASN A 411 30.89 -38.27 -18.08
N GLY A 412 29.72 -38.46 -17.47
CA GLY A 412 29.41 -38.01 -16.10
C GLY A 412 29.59 -36.50 -15.86
N PHE A 413 29.47 -36.08 -14.60
CA PHE A 413 29.75 -34.70 -14.19
C PHE A 413 31.27 -34.44 -14.20
N GLY A 414 31.76 -33.53 -15.05
CA GLY A 414 33.11 -32.93 -14.91
C GLY A 414 34.11 -33.05 -16.07
N SER A 415 33.70 -33.34 -17.31
CA SER A 415 34.63 -33.62 -18.42
C SER A 415 34.52 -32.61 -19.58
N THR A 416 34.99 -31.37 -19.35
CA THR A 416 35.35 -30.41 -20.43
C THR A 416 36.67 -29.68 -20.14
N GLY A 417 37.53 -30.24 -19.28
CA GLY A 417 38.65 -29.51 -18.69
C GLY A 417 40.06 -29.78 -19.23
N ILE A 418 40.27 -30.63 -20.25
CA ILE A 418 41.63 -30.86 -20.78
C ILE A 418 41.59 -31.06 -22.30
N ALA A 419 41.60 -29.94 -23.04
CA ALA A 419 42.15 -29.91 -24.38
C ALA A 419 42.78 -28.54 -24.59
N ALA A 420 44.11 -28.51 -24.59
CA ALA A 420 44.89 -27.36 -25.02
C ALA A 420 44.53 -27.03 -26.48
N MET A 421 44.21 -25.76 -26.76
CA MET A 421 44.83 -25.03 -27.88
C MET A 421 44.46 -23.54 -27.85
N SER A 422 45.53 -22.75 -27.73
CA SER A 422 45.83 -21.51 -28.44
C SER A 422 44.76 -20.89 -29.35
N ASN A 423 44.57 -19.59 -29.12
CA ASN A 423 44.10 -18.56 -30.06
C ASN A 423 42.67 -18.69 -30.61
N CYS A 424 41.77 -17.86 -30.06
CA CYS A 424 40.88 -17.07 -30.91
C CYS A 424 40.60 -15.70 -30.29
N LYS A 425 40.70 -14.71 -31.18
CA LYS A 425 40.35 -13.30 -30.98
C LYS A 425 38.83 -13.14 -31.14
N VAL A 426 38.29 -12.29 -30.26
CA VAL A 426 36.97 -11.62 -30.21
C VAL A 426 35.75 -12.52 -30.35
#